data_AF-A0A1D7TN52-F1
#
_entry.id   AF-A0A1D7TN52-F1
#
_cell.length_a   1.000
_cell.length_b   1.000
_cell.length_c   1.000
_cell.angle_alpha   90.00
_cell.angle_beta   90.00
_cell.angle_gamma   90.00
#
_symmetry.space_group_name_H-M   'P 1'
#
loop_
_entity.id
_entity.type
_entity.pdbx_description
1 polymer ?
#
loop_
_entity_poly.entity_id
_entity_poly.type
_entity_poly.pdbx_seq_one_letter_code
_entity_poly.pdbx_strand_id
1 'polypeptide(L)'
;MPVMIDGIKVQLFSECDTNAPFPTADETPRRAHPKIDMIFPEVFFPSNRTYLALGEAKIREVVKVHHELVRHSKIGHLYPQEEADFIAATSKIEDFFVQMLGGKDLYTSVQGHPKLRDRHFPFEVTETGRDIWLMSFRKALKQCAVPKEFLPEIWNWVESISIRMINRRTSMEMVKRYPYESIRSYFDAE
;
A
#
# COMPACT_ATOMS: atom_id res chain seq x y z
N MET A 1 7.37 1.21 22.77
CA MET A 1 6.75 0.20 23.64
C MET A 1 7.71 -0.97 23.78
N PRO A 2 7.83 -1.61 24.94
CA PRO A 2 8.72 -2.75 25.11
C PRO A 2 8.29 -3.91 24.20
N VAL A 3 9.24 -4.54 23.50
CA VAL A 3 8.98 -5.72 22.68
C VAL A 3 8.83 -6.90 23.64
N MET A 4 7.74 -7.66 23.51
CA MET A 4 7.46 -8.86 24.31
C MET A 4 7.55 -10.08 23.41
N ILE A 5 8.31 -11.10 23.81
CA ILE A 5 8.36 -12.41 23.13
C ILE A 5 8.04 -13.47 24.18
N ASP A 6 6.97 -14.25 23.95
CA ASP A 6 6.51 -15.31 24.88
C ASP A 6 6.32 -14.82 26.34
N GLY A 7 5.82 -13.59 26.51
CA GLY A 7 5.62 -12.98 27.84
C GLY A 7 6.89 -12.41 28.47
N ILE A 8 8.05 -12.54 27.82
CA ILE A 8 9.33 -12.00 28.28
C ILE A 8 9.54 -10.62 27.64
N LYS A 9 9.82 -9.61 28.48
CA LYS A 9 10.24 -8.29 28.00
C LYS A 9 11.64 -8.41 27.40
N VAL A 10 11.74 -8.22 26.08
CA VAL A 10 13.02 -8.17 25.38
C VAL A 10 13.75 -6.90 25.82
N GLN A 11 14.90 -7.07 26.48
CA GLN A 11 15.77 -5.96 26.86
C GLN A 11 16.37 -5.33 25.61
N LEU A 12 16.46 -4.00 25.60
CA LEU A 12 17.20 -3.29 24.56
C LEU A 12 18.70 -3.57 24.71
N PHE A 13 19.46 -3.49 23.63
CA PHE A 13 20.92 -3.71 23.68
C PHE A 13 21.64 -2.76 24.64
N SER A 14 21.12 -1.54 24.83
CA SER A 14 21.60 -0.56 25.82
C SER A 14 21.29 -0.93 27.27
N GLU A 15 20.37 -1.87 27.48
CA GLU A 15 19.94 -2.39 28.78
C GLU A 15 20.46 -3.81 29.03
N CYS A 16 21.22 -4.39 28.09
CA CYS A 16 21.85 -5.68 28.28
C CYS A 16 22.89 -5.59 29.38
N ASP A 17 22.73 -6.40 30.42
CA ASP A 17 23.81 -6.69 31.34
C ASP A 17 24.89 -7.49 30.60
N THR A 18 26.00 -6.83 30.27
CA THR A 18 27.14 -7.46 29.58
C THR A 18 27.84 -8.51 30.43
N ASN A 19 27.53 -8.57 31.73
CA ASN A 19 28.02 -9.59 32.66
C ASN A 19 26.97 -10.68 32.91
N ALA A 20 25.79 -10.61 32.29
CA ALA A 20 24.78 -11.64 32.44
C ALA A 20 25.37 -12.99 31.97
N PRO A 21 25.31 -14.04 32.81
CA PRO A 21 25.76 -15.35 32.38
C PRO A 21 24.86 -15.83 31.23
N PHE A 22 25.48 -16.32 30.16
CA PHE A 22 24.72 -17.04 29.14
C PHE A 22 23.97 -18.20 29.82
N PRO A 23 22.70 -18.48 29.44
CA PRO A 23 22.00 -19.65 29.92
C PRO A 23 22.87 -20.89 29.70
N THR A 24 22.91 -21.79 30.68
CA THR A 24 23.61 -23.07 30.53
C THR A 24 23.07 -23.79 29.30
N ALA A 25 23.96 -24.34 28.49
CA ALA A 25 23.57 -25.09 27.30
C ALA A 25 22.62 -26.21 27.72
N ASP A 26 21.38 -26.14 27.23
CA ASP A 26 20.40 -27.22 27.32
C ASP A 26 20.76 -28.24 26.23
N GLU A 27 20.83 -29.53 26.58
CA GLU A 27 21.07 -30.61 25.62
C GLU A 27 19.94 -30.71 24.58
N THR A 28 18.77 -30.13 24.88
CA THR A 28 17.65 -30.04 23.95
C THR A 28 17.74 -28.76 23.11
N PRO A 29 17.91 -28.87 21.77
CA PRO A 29 17.94 -27.69 20.92
C PRO A 29 16.55 -27.04 20.87
N ARG A 30 16.50 -25.73 21.13
CA ARG A 30 15.29 -24.92 20.90
C ARG A 30 14.94 -24.97 19.40
N ARG A 31 13.73 -25.45 19.09
CA ARG A 31 13.19 -25.47 17.71
C ARG A 31 12.01 -24.52 17.61
N ALA A 32 12.05 -23.60 16.65
CA ALA A 32 10.91 -22.77 16.29
C ALA A 32 10.20 -23.39 15.08
N HIS A 33 8.86 -23.40 15.10
CA HIS A 33 8.07 -23.79 13.94
C HIS A 33 8.12 -22.71 12.85
N PRO A 34 8.01 -23.07 11.56
CA PRO A 34 7.88 -22.10 10.48
C PRO A 34 6.71 -21.14 10.74
N LYS A 35 6.94 -19.84 10.55
CA LYS A 35 5.93 -18.79 10.68
C LYS A 35 5.93 -17.93 9.44
N ILE A 36 4.75 -17.44 9.07
CA ILE A 36 4.56 -16.51 7.97
C ILE A 36 4.31 -15.14 8.59
N ASP A 37 5.08 -14.14 8.17
CA ASP A 37 4.94 -12.76 8.66
C ASP A 37 3.66 -12.09 8.13
N MET A 38 3.35 -12.28 6.84
CA MET A 38 2.20 -11.66 6.20
C MET A 38 1.64 -12.57 5.10
N ILE A 39 0.31 -12.67 5.07
CA ILE A 39 -0.43 -13.27 3.96
C ILE A 39 -0.87 -12.14 3.04
N PHE A 40 -0.51 -12.24 1.76
CA PHE A 40 -1.07 -11.35 0.74
C PHE A 40 -2.49 -11.81 0.39
N PRO A 41 -3.52 -10.98 0.66
CA PRO A 41 -4.88 -11.37 0.35
C PRO A 41 -5.10 -11.49 -1.16
N GLU A 42 -6.22 -12.13 -1.50
CA GLU A 42 -6.71 -12.19 -2.86
C GLU A 42 -7.00 -10.78 -3.40
N VAL A 43 -6.62 -10.55 -4.65
CA VAL A 43 -6.80 -9.27 -5.35
C VAL A 43 -7.77 -9.50 -6.50
N PHE A 44 -8.96 -8.91 -6.39
CA PHE A 44 -9.92 -8.88 -7.49
C PHE A 44 -9.62 -7.67 -8.37
N PHE A 45 -9.32 -7.91 -9.64
CA PHE A 45 -9.15 -6.83 -10.60
C PHE A 45 -10.52 -6.31 -11.06
N PRO A 46 -10.67 -5.00 -11.23
CA PRO A 46 -11.90 -4.39 -11.74
C PRO A 46 -12.25 -4.93 -13.13
N SER A 47 -13.54 -5.06 -13.38
CA SER A 47 -14.10 -5.27 -14.70
C SER A 47 -14.04 -3.98 -15.53
N ASN A 48 -14.18 -4.11 -16.85
CA ASN A 48 -14.17 -2.95 -17.75
C ASN A 48 -15.36 -2.00 -17.58
N ARG A 49 -16.38 -2.36 -16.78
CA ARG A 49 -17.53 -1.49 -16.49
C ARG A 49 -17.12 -0.17 -15.86
N THR A 50 -16.06 -0.17 -15.04
CA THR A 50 -15.54 1.06 -14.42
C THR A 50 -14.98 1.99 -15.48
N TYR A 51 -14.16 1.48 -16.41
CA TYR A 51 -13.66 2.28 -17.52
C TYR A 51 -14.77 2.79 -18.44
N LEU A 52 -15.75 1.93 -18.77
CA LEU A 52 -16.89 2.32 -19.62
C LEU A 52 -17.73 3.46 -19.01
N ALA A 53 -17.87 3.48 -17.68
CA ALA A 53 -18.66 4.49 -16.99
C ALA A 53 -17.89 5.79 -16.69
N LEU A 54 -16.63 5.69 -16.27
CA LEU A 54 -15.82 6.86 -15.89
C LEU A 54 -15.14 7.52 -17.08
N GLY A 55 -14.71 6.71 -18.06
CA GLY A 55 -13.83 7.13 -19.13
C GLY A 55 -12.40 7.40 -18.68
N GLU A 56 -11.50 7.48 -19.65
CA GLU A 56 -10.06 7.69 -19.43
C GLU A 56 -9.78 9.00 -18.66
N ALA A 57 -10.40 10.11 -19.06
CA ALA A 57 -10.13 11.43 -18.50
C ALA A 57 -10.36 11.48 -16.98
N LYS A 58 -11.46 10.88 -16.50
CA LYS A 58 -11.78 10.84 -15.06
C LYS A 58 -10.81 9.95 -14.29
N ILE A 59 -10.39 8.82 -14.87
CA ILE A 59 -9.40 7.93 -14.24
C ILE A 59 -8.06 8.65 -14.08
N ARG A 60 -7.59 9.35 -15.13
CA ARG A 60 -6.37 10.15 -15.07
C ARG A 60 -6.48 11.27 -14.03
N GLU A 61 -7.62 11.96 -13.99
CA GLU A 61 -7.89 13.00 -12.98
C GLU A 61 -7.76 12.46 -11.55
N VAL A 62 -8.38 11.31 -11.25
CA VAL A 62 -8.27 10.67 -9.92
C VAL A 62 -6.82 10.38 -9.56
N VAL A 63 -6.06 9.79 -10.48
CA VAL A 63 -4.65 9.45 -10.23
C VAL A 63 -3.81 10.70 -10.01
N LYS A 64 -4.03 11.75 -10.81
CA LYS A 64 -3.35 13.04 -10.68
C LYS A 64 -3.62 13.68 -9.32
N VAL A 65 -4.90 13.81 -8.93
CA VAL A 65 -5.30 14.35 -7.61
C VAL A 65 -4.71 13.50 -6.49
N HIS A 66 -4.73 12.18 -6.63
CA HIS A 66 -4.14 11.27 -5.67
C HIS A 66 -2.63 11.52 -5.48
N HIS A 67 -1.86 11.58 -6.56
CA HIS A 67 -0.41 11.79 -6.46
C HIS A 67 -0.07 13.15 -5.87
N GLU A 68 -0.85 14.18 -6.21
CA GLU A 68 -0.70 15.52 -5.65
C GLU A 68 -0.92 15.53 -4.13
N LEU A 69 -1.96 14.82 -3.66
CA LEU A 69 -2.20 14.64 -2.22
C LEU A 69 -1.08 13.87 -1.53
N VAL A 70 -0.52 12.83 -2.17
CA VAL A 70 0.58 12.06 -1.61
C VAL A 70 1.87 12.87 -1.54
N ARG A 71 2.18 13.66 -2.58
CA ARG A 71 3.37 14.54 -2.62
C ARG A 71 3.40 15.54 -1.46
N HIS A 72 2.23 15.99 -1.01
CA HIS A 72 2.06 16.89 0.13
C HIS A 72 1.85 16.18 1.48
N SER A 73 2.00 14.85 1.53
CA SER A 73 1.81 14.04 2.74
C SER A 73 3.14 13.72 3.43
N LYS A 74 3.07 12.97 4.54
CA LYS A 74 4.28 12.52 5.27
C LYS A 74 5.17 11.54 4.48
N ILE A 75 4.65 10.93 3.41
CA ILE A 75 5.44 10.09 2.49
C ILE A 75 5.82 10.83 1.20
N GLY A 76 5.58 12.14 1.12
CA GLY A 76 5.89 12.94 -0.07
C GLY A 76 7.36 12.91 -0.49
N HIS A 77 8.26 12.67 0.46
CA HIS A 77 9.69 12.49 0.21
C HIS A 77 10.04 11.26 -0.66
N LEU A 78 9.11 10.30 -0.81
CA LEU A 78 9.28 9.14 -1.71
C LEU A 78 8.96 9.48 -3.18
N TYR A 79 8.47 10.69 -3.45
CA TYR A 79 8.07 11.13 -4.78
C TYR A 79 9.07 12.17 -5.32
N PRO A 80 9.20 12.30 -6.66
CA PRO A 80 10.03 13.34 -7.25
C PRO A 80 9.59 14.74 -6.77
N GLN A 81 10.58 15.58 -6.44
CA GLN A 81 10.35 16.95 -5.99
C GLN A 81 10.33 17.93 -7.17
N GLU A 82 11.05 17.63 -8.25
CA GLU A 82 11.01 18.39 -9.49
C GLU A 82 9.69 18.12 -10.24
N GLU A 83 9.07 19.19 -10.73
CA GLU A 83 7.74 19.13 -11.34
C GLU A 83 7.69 18.25 -12.58
N ALA A 84 8.69 18.37 -13.46
CA ALA A 84 8.76 17.58 -14.69
C ALA A 84 8.85 16.07 -14.41
N ASP A 85 9.67 15.68 -13.42
CA ASP A 85 9.83 14.28 -13.03
C ASP A 85 8.58 13.75 -12.32
N PHE A 86 7.93 14.58 -11.51
CA PHE A 86 6.68 14.21 -10.84
C PHE A 86 5.55 13.97 -11.85
N ILE A 87 5.40 14.85 -12.84
CA ILE A 87 4.44 14.68 -13.94
C ILE A 87 4.75 13.39 -14.70
N ALA A 88 6.02 13.18 -15.10
CA ALA A 88 6.42 11.99 -15.85
C ALA A 88 6.21 10.68 -15.07
N ALA A 89 6.43 10.68 -13.75
CA ALA A 89 6.15 9.53 -12.88
C ALA A 89 4.63 9.30 -12.76
N THR A 90 3.86 10.37 -12.57
CA THR A 90 2.39 10.30 -12.41
C THR A 90 1.70 9.78 -13.68
N SER A 91 2.13 10.22 -14.87
CA SER A 91 1.57 9.74 -16.15
C SER A 91 1.74 8.24 -16.34
N LYS A 92 2.83 7.63 -15.85
CA LYS A 92 2.99 6.16 -15.88
C LYS A 92 1.92 5.47 -15.03
N ILE A 93 1.57 6.05 -13.88
CA ILE A 93 0.54 5.49 -13.00
C ILE A 93 -0.85 5.74 -13.57
N GLU A 94 -1.08 6.87 -14.23
CA GLU A 94 -2.32 7.12 -14.97
C GLU A 94 -2.55 6.03 -16.02
N ASP A 95 -1.55 5.75 -16.87
CA ASP A 95 -1.63 4.68 -17.88
C ASP A 95 -1.89 3.32 -17.26
N PHE A 96 -1.25 3.03 -16.10
CA PHE A 96 -1.48 1.80 -15.35
C PHE A 96 -2.94 1.67 -14.91
N PHE A 97 -3.50 2.70 -14.29
CA PHE A 97 -4.90 2.67 -13.82
C PHE A 97 -5.89 2.59 -14.97
N VAL A 98 -5.66 3.32 -16.07
CA VAL A 98 -6.51 3.24 -17.27
C VAL A 98 -6.56 1.81 -17.79
N GLN A 99 -5.40 1.17 -17.93
CA GLN A 99 -5.35 -0.22 -18.40
C GLN A 99 -6.03 -1.19 -17.41
N MET A 100 -5.74 -1.09 -16.11
CA MET A 100 -6.26 -2.03 -15.11
C MET A 100 -7.77 -1.88 -14.86
N LEU A 101 -8.36 -0.72 -15.16
CA LEU A 101 -9.80 -0.52 -15.08
C LEU A 101 -10.55 -0.94 -16.36
N GLY A 102 -9.83 -1.51 -17.34
CA GLY A 102 -10.38 -2.07 -18.57
C GLY A 102 -10.28 -1.18 -19.80
N GLY A 103 -9.41 -0.16 -19.77
CA GLY A 103 -9.04 0.64 -20.92
C GLY A 103 -8.04 -0.06 -21.84
N LYS A 104 -7.42 0.70 -22.76
CA LYS A 104 -6.39 0.19 -23.66
C LYS A 104 -5.10 -0.19 -22.91
N ASP A 105 -4.26 -0.98 -23.56
CA ASP A 105 -2.95 -1.42 -23.03
C ASP A 105 -1.88 -0.31 -23.03
N LEU A 106 -2.17 0.82 -22.38
CA LEU A 106 -1.30 2.00 -22.35
C LEU A 106 -0.03 1.77 -21.52
N TYR A 107 -0.13 1.06 -20.39
CA TYR A 107 1.02 0.83 -19.52
C TYR A 107 1.91 -0.28 -20.08
N THR A 108 1.35 -1.45 -20.39
CA THR A 108 2.15 -2.61 -20.78
C THR A 108 2.84 -2.44 -22.12
N SER A 109 2.26 -1.65 -23.05
CA SER A 109 2.89 -1.35 -24.33
C SER A 109 4.18 -0.53 -24.20
N VAL A 110 4.31 0.27 -23.14
CA VAL A 110 5.46 1.15 -22.91
C VAL A 110 6.39 0.61 -21.81
N GLN A 111 5.82 0.20 -20.68
CA GLN A 111 6.55 -0.21 -19.47
C GLN A 111 6.78 -1.72 -19.36
N GLY A 112 6.11 -2.51 -20.21
CA GLY A 112 6.11 -3.97 -20.14
C GLY A 112 5.28 -4.50 -18.96
N HIS A 113 5.61 -5.70 -18.51
CA HIS A 113 4.86 -6.36 -17.44
C HIS A 113 4.84 -5.53 -16.13
N PRO A 114 3.69 -5.40 -15.43
CA PRO A 114 3.57 -4.54 -14.24
C PRO A 114 4.59 -4.83 -13.14
N LYS A 115 4.74 -6.10 -12.74
CA LYS A 115 5.68 -6.53 -11.68
C LYS A 115 5.72 -5.56 -10.48
N LEU A 116 4.54 -5.11 -10.03
CA LEU A 116 4.42 -3.93 -9.17
C LEU A 116 5.31 -4.01 -7.93
N ARG A 117 5.26 -5.11 -7.16
CA ARG A 117 6.07 -5.27 -5.96
C ARG A 117 7.56 -5.09 -6.23
N ASP A 118 8.06 -5.71 -7.31
CA ASP A 118 9.47 -5.64 -7.71
C ASP A 118 9.88 -4.19 -8.01
N ARG A 119 9.02 -3.47 -8.74
CA ARG A 119 9.22 -2.05 -9.06
C ARG A 119 9.08 -1.11 -7.85
N HIS A 120 8.53 -1.60 -6.73
CA HIS A 120 8.42 -0.83 -5.49
C HIS A 120 9.57 -1.09 -4.51
N PHE A 121 10.44 -2.10 -4.74
CA PHE A 121 11.60 -2.36 -3.87
C PHE A 121 12.61 -1.21 -3.72
N PRO A 122 12.82 -0.31 -4.70
CA PRO A 122 13.69 0.84 -4.52
C PRO A 122 13.20 1.85 -3.47
N PHE A 123 11.95 1.77 -3.02
CA PHE A 123 11.34 2.71 -2.08
C PHE A 123 11.05 2.01 -0.75
N GLU A 124 11.24 2.71 0.38
CA GLU A 124 10.88 2.17 1.69
C GLU A 124 9.37 2.30 1.93
N VAL A 125 8.62 1.24 1.65
CA VAL A 125 7.16 1.19 1.81
C VAL A 125 6.82 0.45 3.12
N THR A 126 6.48 1.23 4.14
CA THR A 126 6.03 0.74 5.46
C THR A 126 4.51 0.55 5.51
N GLU A 127 4.01 -0.08 6.58
CA GLU A 127 2.57 -0.21 6.85
C GLU A 127 1.92 1.18 6.97
N THR A 128 2.54 2.10 7.71
CA THR A 128 2.08 3.50 7.84
C THR A 128 2.12 4.23 6.50
N GLY A 129 3.14 3.98 5.68
CA GLY A 129 3.23 4.56 4.35
C GLY A 129 2.09 4.13 3.43
N ARG A 130 1.74 2.84 3.44
CA ARG A 130 0.54 2.32 2.75
C ARG A 130 -0.72 3.01 3.25
N ASP A 131 -0.88 3.17 4.56
CA ASP A 131 -2.09 3.78 5.13
C ASP A 131 -2.25 5.24 4.70
N ILE A 132 -1.17 6.01 4.67
CA ILE A 132 -1.17 7.39 4.15
C ILE A 132 -1.53 7.41 2.66
N TRP A 133 -0.94 6.51 1.87
CA TRP A 133 -1.23 6.37 0.45
C TRP A 133 -2.74 6.09 0.23
N LEU A 134 -3.32 5.14 0.97
CA LEU A 134 -4.75 4.80 0.89
C LEU A 134 -5.65 5.96 1.37
N MET A 135 -5.23 6.69 2.41
CA MET A 135 -5.94 7.88 2.88
C MET A 135 -5.99 8.98 1.81
N SER A 136 -4.89 9.19 1.09
CA SER A 136 -4.86 10.10 -0.06
C SER A 136 -5.76 9.59 -1.19
N PHE A 137 -5.76 8.28 -1.44
CA PHE A 137 -6.55 7.68 -2.52
C PHE A 137 -8.06 7.83 -2.29
N ARG A 138 -8.59 7.57 -1.09
CA ARG A 138 -10.02 7.82 -0.79
C ARG A 138 -10.39 9.29 -0.93
N LYS A 139 -9.48 10.20 -0.57
CA LYS A 139 -9.72 11.65 -0.70
C LYS A 139 -9.79 12.05 -2.17
N ALA A 140 -8.91 11.51 -3.01
CA ALA A 140 -8.97 11.72 -4.46
C ALA A 140 -10.27 11.19 -5.07
N LEU A 141 -10.71 9.98 -4.72
CA LEU A 141 -11.99 9.42 -5.17
C LEU A 141 -13.17 10.34 -4.82
N LYS A 142 -13.18 10.91 -3.60
CA LYS A 142 -14.21 11.86 -3.17
C LYS A 142 -14.12 13.19 -3.92
N GLN A 143 -12.92 13.78 -4.04
CA GLN A 143 -12.72 15.07 -4.71
C GLN A 143 -13.07 15.04 -6.20
N CYS A 144 -12.77 13.94 -6.88
CA CYS A 144 -13.10 13.75 -8.30
C CYS A 144 -14.57 13.33 -8.54
N ALA A 145 -15.37 13.23 -7.48
CA ALA A 145 -16.78 12.82 -7.52
C ALA A 145 -17.01 11.49 -8.26
N VAL A 146 -16.19 10.48 -7.95
CA VAL A 146 -16.38 9.13 -8.53
C VAL A 146 -17.75 8.58 -8.07
N PRO A 147 -18.61 8.10 -8.99
CA PRO A 147 -19.93 7.59 -8.62
C PRO A 147 -19.85 6.44 -7.63
N LYS A 148 -20.73 6.47 -6.62
CA LYS A 148 -20.73 5.53 -5.49
C LYS A 148 -20.81 4.06 -5.91
N GLU A 149 -21.45 3.78 -7.04
CA GLU A 149 -21.56 2.44 -7.62
C GLU A 149 -20.20 1.80 -7.94
N PHE A 150 -19.20 2.59 -8.34
CA PHE A 150 -17.87 2.09 -8.73
C PHE A 150 -16.83 2.14 -7.61
N LEU A 151 -17.11 2.87 -6.52
CA LEU A 151 -16.19 2.99 -5.40
C LEU A 151 -15.79 1.63 -4.78
N PRO A 152 -16.71 0.67 -4.51
CA PRO A 152 -16.33 -0.61 -3.92
C PRO A 152 -15.33 -1.40 -4.78
N GLU A 153 -15.53 -1.40 -6.09
CA GLU A 153 -14.70 -2.15 -7.04
C GLU A 153 -13.29 -1.56 -7.13
N ILE A 154 -13.18 -0.24 -7.30
CA ILE A 154 -11.89 0.45 -7.37
C ILE A 154 -11.17 0.33 -6.02
N TRP A 155 -11.88 0.60 -4.92
CA TRP A 155 -11.27 0.64 -3.59
C TRP A 155 -10.78 -0.73 -3.14
N ASN A 156 -11.60 -1.78 -3.25
CA ASN A 156 -11.21 -3.12 -2.77
C ASN A 156 -10.04 -3.70 -3.58
N TRP A 157 -9.97 -3.40 -4.88
CA TRP A 157 -8.80 -3.74 -5.71
C TRP A 157 -7.53 -3.08 -5.18
N VAL A 158 -7.55 -1.76 -5.05
CA VAL A 158 -6.40 -0.95 -4.63
C VAL A 158 -5.97 -1.25 -3.18
N GLU A 159 -6.93 -1.40 -2.27
CA GLU A 159 -6.68 -1.75 -0.88
C GLU A 159 -5.95 -3.09 -0.74
N SER A 160 -6.40 -4.11 -1.48
CA SER A 160 -5.80 -5.44 -1.42
C SER A 160 -4.42 -5.47 -2.08
N ILE A 161 -4.28 -4.89 -3.28
CA ILE A 161 -3.00 -4.93 -4.02
C ILE A 161 -1.91 -4.09 -3.34
N SER A 162 -2.28 -3.00 -2.65
CA SER A 162 -1.33 -2.13 -1.94
C SER A 162 -0.58 -2.85 -0.81
N ILE A 163 -1.16 -3.89 -0.20
CA ILE A 163 -0.49 -4.70 0.83
C ILE A 163 0.76 -5.37 0.23
N ARG A 164 0.69 -5.76 -1.04
CA ARG A 164 1.82 -6.39 -1.75
C ARG A 164 2.96 -5.42 -2.01
N MET A 165 2.75 -4.10 -1.84
CA MET A 165 3.81 -3.09 -2.00
C MET A 165 4.63 -2.90 -0.73
N ILE A 166 4.13 -3.29 0.44
CA ILE A 166 4.85 -3.18 1.72
C ILE A 166 6.13 -4.02 1.66
N ASN A 167 7.27 -3.37 1.81
CA ASN A 167 8.59 -4.01 1.78
C ASN A 167 9.44 -3.71 3.02
N ARG A 168 8.95 -2.85 3.93
CA ARG A 168 9.55 -2.58 5.23
C ARG A 168 8.55 -2.83 6.36
N ARG A 169 8.69 -3.94 7.07
CA ARG A 169 7.89 -4.24 8.27
C ARG A 169 8.43 -3.50 9.47
N THR A 170 7.54 -2.85 10.22
CA THR A 170 7.87 -2.08 11.43
C THR A 170 7.17 -2.62 12.69
N SER A 171 6.24 -3.57 12.51
CA SER A 171 5.49 -4.22 13.59
C SER A 171 5.25 -5.70 13.26
N MET A 172 5.08 -6.53 14.30
CA MET A 172 4.64 -7.93 14.20
C MET A 172 3.11 -8.06 14.07
N GLU A 173 2.37 -6.96 14.19
CA GLU A 173 0.92 -6.96 14.01
C GLU A 173 0.53 -7.29 12.57
N MET A 174 -0.69 -7.80 12.39
CA MET A 174 -1.24 -8.02 11.05
C MET A 174 -1.47 -6.68 10.34
N VAL A 175 -1.16 -6.61 9.04
CA VAL A 175 -1.41 -5.40 8.25
C VAL A 175 -2.91 -5.08 8.26
N LYS A 176 -3.23 -3.84 8.61
CA LYS A 176 -4.60 -3.37 8.76
C LYS A 176 -5.36 -3.41 7.43
N ARG A 177 -6.58 -3.92 7.49
CA ARG A 177 -7.50 -4.03 6.35
C ARG A 177 -8.54 -2.91 6.38
N TYR A 178 -8.87 -2.42 5.20
CA TYR A 178 -9.87 -1.37 5.00
C TYR A 178 -10.86 -1.79 3.92
N PRO A 179 -11.67 -2.86 4.08
CA PRO A 179 -12.68 -3.19 3.08
C PRO A 179 -13.61 -1.98 2.86
N TYR A 180 -14.13 -1.77 1.64
CA TYR A 180 -14.94 -0.60 1.32
C TYR A 180 -16.07 -0.34 2.34
N GLU A 181 -16.74 -1.39 2.80
CA GLU A 181 -17.81 -1.28 3.79
C GLU A 181 -17.37 -0.59 5.08
N SER A 182 -16.12 -0.79 5.51
CA SER A 182 -15.55 -0.14 6.71
C SER A 182 -15.29 1.36 6.53
N ILE A 183 -15.24 1.85 5.29
CA ILE A 183 -14.97 3.26 4.98
C ILE A 183 -16.12 3.96 4.23
N ARG A 184 -17.23 3.26 3.95
CA ARG A 184 -18.33 3.76 3.12
C ARG A 184 -18.85 5.12 3.60
N SER A 185 -18.98 5.29 4.93
CA SER A 185 -19.46 6.52 5.57
C SER A 185 -18.63 7.77 5.21
N TYR A 186 -17.35 7.61 4.84
CA TYR A 186 -16.50 8.71 4.37
C TYR A 186 -17.05 9.37 3.09
N PHE A 187 -17.67 8.58 2.22
CA PHE A 187 -18.26 9.01 0.96
C PHE A 187 -19.73 9.44 1.08
N ASP A 188 -20.32 9.27 2.27
CA ASP A 188 -21.70 9.70 2.57
C ASP A 188 -21.76 11.07 3.26
N ALA A 189 -20.69 11.49 3.92
CA ALA A 189 -20.59 12.82 4.51
C ALA A 189 -20.54 13.91 3.43
N GLU A 190 -21.42 14.90 3.53
CA GLU A 190 -21.40 16.13 2.71
C GLU A 190 -20.11 16.93 2.90
#